data_AF-A0A0F9KI03-F1
#
_entry.id   AF-A0A0F9KI03-F1
#
_cell.length_a   1.000
_cell.length_b   1.000
_cell.length_c   1.000
_cell.angle_alpha   90.00
_cell.angle_beta   90.00
_cell.angle_gamma   90.00
#
_symmetry.space_group_name_H-M   'P 1'
#
loop_
_entity.id
_entity.type
_entity.pdbx_description
1 polymer ?
#
loop_
_entity_poly.entity_id
_entity_poly.type
_entity_poly.pdbx_seq_one_letter_code
_entity_poly.pdbx_strand_id
1 'polypeptide(L)'
;MDNQPDIKLERIDENRWRIPRDSRPGMRVDGIIYASEKLIPGIRGDRATEQVANVATLPGIVGASMAMPDIHWGYGFCIGGVAATDVEAGGVISPGGVGYDINCGVRLVRSELELEDIHPQISQLMAALFKNISAGVGKSGPY
;
A
#
# COMPACT_ATOMS: atom_id res chain seq x y z
N MET A 1 10.32 -14.80 21.63
CA MET A 1 9.27 -14.96 20.62
C MET A 1 8.20 -13.99 21.03
N ASP A 2 8.22 -12.78 20.45
CA ASP A 2 7.35 -11.70 20.91
C ASP A 2 5.90 -12.06 20.61
N ASN A 3 5.09 -11.99 21.65
CA ASN A 3 3.67 -12.30 21.61
C ASN A 3 2.99 -11.16 20.83
N GLN A 4 2.85 -11.36 19.52
CA GLN A 4 2.28 -10.36 18.64
C GLN A 4 0.81 -10.12 19.03
N PRO A 5 0.37 -8.87 19.24
CA PRO A 5 -1.01 -8.61 19.61
C PRO A 5 -1.93 -9.06 18.48
N ASP A 6 -2.78 -10.05 18.76
CA ASP A 6 -3.74 -10.58 17.80
C ASP A 6 -4.83 -9.53 17.56
N ILE A 7 -4.69 -8.78 16.46
CA ILE A 7 -5.69 -7.80 16.04
C ILE A 7 -6.91 -8.55 15.54
N LYS A 8 -8.05 -8.32 16.20
CA LYS A 8 -9.33 -8.92 15.83
C LYS A 8 -9.70 -8.55 14.39
N LEU A 9 -10.01 -9.56 13.58
CA LEU A 9 -10.51 -9.42 12.22
C LEU A 9 -11.88 -10.09 12.09
N GLU A 10 -12.88 -9.30 11.71
CA GLU A 10 -14.26 -9.75 11.47
C GLU A 10 -14.57 -9.68 9.99
N ARG A 11 -15.03 -10.78 9.39
CA ARG A 11 -15.42 -10.78 7.99
C ARG A 11 -16.69 -9.92 7.81
N ILE A 12 -16.65 -8.97 6.89
CA ILE A 12 -17.83 -8.19 6.46
C ILE A 12 -18.50 -8.93 5.30
N ASP A 13 -17.72 -9.29 4.27
CA ASP A 13 -18.19 -10.00 3.08
C ASP A 13 -17.07 -10.83 2.44
N GLU A 14 -17.22 -11.19 1.15
CA GLU A 14 -16.26 -12.00 0.41
C GLU A 14 -14.83 -11.41 0.41
N ASN A 15 -14.72 -10.08 0.33
CA ASN A 15 -13.46 -9.39 0.06
C ASN A 15 -13.14 -8.29 1.09
N ARG A 16 -13.86 -8.22 2.21
CA ARG A 16 -13.66 -7.19 3.24
C ARG A 16 -13.65 -7.76 4.65
N TRP A 17 -12.68 -7.29 5.42
CA TRP A 17 -12.48 -7.64 6.83
C TRP A 17 -12.39 -6.36 7.66
N ARG A 18 -13.13 -6.30 8.75
CA ARG A 18 -13.15 -5.20 9.70
C ARG A 18 -12.16 -5.48 10.83
N ILE A 19 -11.39 -4.47 11.20
CA ILE A 19 -10.78 -4.34 12.52
C ILE A 19 -11.70 -3.44 13.33
N PRO A 20 -12.50 -3.98 14.27
CA PRO A 20 -13.39 -3.17 15.09
C PRO A 20 -12.63 -2.08 15.84
N ARG A 21 -13.24 -0.89 15.98
CA ARG A 21 -12.67 0.26 16.70
C ARG A 21 -12.24 -0.05 18.14
N ASP A 22 -12.79 -1.07 18.79
CA ASP A 22 -12.39 -1.48 20.13
C ASP A 22 -11.20 -2.45 20.15
N SER A 23 -10.66 -2.83 18.99
CA SER A 23 -9.51 -3.75 18.89
C SER A 23 -8.22 -3.17 19.46
N ARG A 24 -8.13 -1.85 19.61
CA ARG A 24 -7.00 -1.16 20.22
C ARG A 24 -7.44 0.14 20.92
N PRO A 25 -6.91 0.44 22.12
CA PRO A 25 -7.14 1.73 22.77
C PRO A 25 -6.77 2.92 21.87
N GLY A 26 -7.64 3.92 21.81
CA GLY A 26 -7.42 5.16 21.09
C GLY A 26 -7.84 5.17 19.63
N MET A 27 -8.30 4.05 19.07
CA MET A 27 -8.90 4.03 17.74
C MET A 27 -10.14 4.95 17.70
N ARG A 28 -10.23 5.76 16.65
CA ARG A 28 -11.29 6.74 16.40
C ARG A 28 -12.30 6.25 15.36
N VAL A 29 -11.87 5.36 14.49
CA VAL A 29 -12.65 4.71 13.43
C VAL A 29 -12.34 3.21 13.38
N ASP A 30 -13.13 2.42 12.65
CA ASP A 30 -12.79 1.03 12.34
C ASP A 30 -11.60 0.98 11.36
N GLY A 31 -10.91 -0.17 11.32
CA GLY A 31 -10.03 -0.53 10.21
C GLY A 31 -10.76 -1.39 9.18
N ILE A 32 -10.45 -1.24 7.89
CA ILE A 32 -11.03 -2.07 6.81
C ILE A 32 -9.91 -2.61 5.93
N ILE A 33 -9.77 -3.93 5.88
CA ILE A 33 -8.84 -4.63 5.00
C ILE A 33 -9.62 -5.23 3.84
N TYR A 34 -9.27 -4.84 2.62
CA TYR A 34 -9.80 -5.44 1.40
C TYR A 34 -8.96 -6.65 1.07
N ALA A 35 -9.48 -7.85 1.26
CA ALA A 35 -8.74 -9.09 1.01
C ALA A 35 -9.71 -10.26 0.81
N SER A 36 -9.43 -11.10 -0.18
CA SER A 36 -10.04 -12.42 -0.27
C SER A 36 -9.57 -13.31 0.87
N GLU A 37 -10.35 -14.34 1.20
CA GLU A 37 -10.03 -15.31 2.26
C GLU A 37 -8.64 -15.96 2.10
N LYS A 38 -8.18 -16.13 0.86
CA LYS A 38 -6.87 -16.72 0.54
C LYS A 38 -5.68 -15.86 1.01
N LEU A 39 -5.87 -14.55 1.13
CA LEU A 39 -4.81 -13.60 1.50
C LEU A 39 -4.65 -13.47 3.02
N ILE A 40 -5.70 -13.79 3.79
CA ILE A 40 -5.75 -13.57 5.24
C ILE A 40 -4.65 -14.30 6.02
N PRO A 41 -4.27 -15.54 5.71
CA PRO A 41 -3.15 -16.18 6.41
C PRO A 41 -1.83 -15.39 6.29
N GLY A 42 -1.55 -14.81 5.11
CA GLY A 42 -0.37 -13.97 4.90
C GLY A 42 -0.45 -12.65 5.67
N ILE A 43 -1.61 -11.99 5.62
CA ILE A 43 -1.87 -10.72 6.32
C ILE A 43 -1.81 -10.88 7.85
N ARG A 44 -2.22 -12.04 8.38
CA ARG A 44 -2.07 -12.36 9.81
C ARG A 44 -0.64 -12.74 10.19
N GLY A 45 0.17 -13.17 9.23
CA GLY A 45 1.56 -13.56 9.45
C GLY A 45 2.53 -12.39 9.54
N ASP A 46 2.08 -11.15 9.30
CA ASP A 46 2.88 -9.94 9.40
C ASP A 46 2.31 -8.96 10.44
N ARG A 47 2.91 -7.75 10.53
CA ARG A 47 2.50 -6.70 11.49
C ARG A 47 1.65 -5.60 10.86
N ALA A 48 1.15 -5.78 9.65
CA ALA A 48 0.45 -4.72 8.93
C ALA A 48 -0.94 -4.45 9.50
N THR A 49 -1.61 -5.47 10.03
CA THR A 49 -2.91 -5.32 10.75
C THR A 49 -2.79 -4.39 11.95
N GLU A 50 -1.67 -4.46 12.70
CA GLU A 50 -1.37 -3.52 13.78
C GLU A 50 -1.22 -2.09 13.25
N GLN A 51 -0.62 -1.91 12.09
CA GLN A 51 -0.45 -0.59 11.48
C GLN A 51 -1.78 0.01 11.05
N VAL A 52 -2.70 -0.78 10.51
CA VAL A 52 -4.08 -0.33 10.24
C VAL A 52 -4.77 0.12 11.55
N ALA A 53 -4.62 -0.65 12.63
CA ALA A 53 -5.15 -0.25 13.94
C ALA A 53 -4.48 1.01 14.51
N ASN A 54 -3.17 1.20 14.30
CA ASN A 54 -2.44 2.39 14.71
C ASN A 54 -2.92 3.64 13.96
N VAL A 55 -3.06 3.54 12.64
CA VAL A 55 -3.52 4.64 11.78
C VAL A 55 -4.95 5.05 12.15
N ALA A 56 -5.80 4.09 12.53
CA ALA A 56 -7.15 4.36 13.04
C ALA A 56 -7.18 5.25 14.31
N THR A 57 -6.05 5.51 14.97
CA THR A 57 -5.96 6.40 16.14
C THR A 57 -5.68 7.88 15.80
N LEU A 58 -5.35 8.18 14.54
CA LEU A 58 -4.89 9.51 14.15
C LEU A 58 -5.98 10.59 14.29
N PRO A 59 -5.65 11.78 14.82
CA PRO A 59 -6.59 12.90 14.88
C PRO A 59 -7.18 13.25 13.51
N GLY A 60 -8.48 13.55 13.48
CA GLY A 60 -9.21 13.91 12.26
C GLY A 60 -9.39 12.78 11.25
N ILE A 61 -9.02 11.52 11.53
CA ILE A 61 -9.23 10.42 10.57
C ILE A 61 -10.72 10.22 10.24
N VAL A 62 -11.02 10.05 8.95
CA VAL A 62 -12.38 9.99 8.40
C VAL A 62 -12.73 8.58 7.94
N GLY A 63 -13.91 8.11 8.33
CA GLY A 63 -14.50 6.86 7.83
C GLY A 63 -13.84 5.60 8.40
N ALA A 64 -12.66 5.24 7.89
CA ALA A 64 -11.91 4.06 8.29
C ALA A 64 -10.40 4.21 7.97
N SER A 65 -9.56 3.48 8.71
CA SER A 65 -8.20 3.19 8.26
C SER A 65 -8.25 2.01 7.31
N MET A 66 -7.93 2.21 6.04
CA MET A 66 -8.10 1.19 5.01
C MET A 66 -6.77 0.56 4.60
N ALA A 67 -6.81 -0.70 4.18
CA ALA A 67 -5.69 -1.37 3.56
C ALA A 67 -6.13 -2.21 2.36
N MET A 68 -5.36 -2.15 1.30
CA MET A 68 -5.59 -2.83 0.03
C MET A 68 -5.16 -4.31 0.09
N PRO A 69 -5.53 -5.15 -0.91
CA PRO A 69 -5.22 -6.59 -0.88
C PRO A 69 -3.74 -6.96 -0.85
N ASP A 70 -2.86 -6.04 -1.23
CA ASP A 70 -1.40 -6.15 -1.20
C ASP A 70 -0.77 -5.59 0.08
N ILE A 71 -1.58 -5.39 1.13
CA ILE A 71 -1.14 -4.91 2.44
C ILE A 71 0.07 -5.71 2.94
N HIS A 72 1.10 -4.98 3.37
CA HIS A 72 2.21 -5.55 4.11
C HIS A 72 2.91 -4.53 5.02
N TRP A 73 3.76 -5.02 5.91
CA TRP A 73 4.45 -4.21 6.90
C TRP A 73 5.25 -3.05 6.28
N GLY A 74 4.96 -1.83 6.72
CA GLY A 74 5.60 -0.58 6.28
C GLY A 74 6.20 0.24 7.43
N TYR A 75 6.42 1.54 7.19
CA TYR A 75 6.98 2.46 8.19
C TYR A 75 5.89 3.34 8.82
N GLY A 76 5.39 2.93 9.98
CA GLY A 76 4.27 3.59 10.66
C GLY A 76 2.91 3.17 10.08
N PHE A 77 2.66 3.52 8.81
CA PHE A 77 1.56 2.97 8.01
C PHE A 77 2.00 1.67 7.34
N CYS A 78 1.06 0.79 7.05
CA CYS A 78 1.31 -0.34 6.16
C CYS A 78 1.44 0.14 4.71
N ILE A 79 2.22 -0.58 3.90
CA ILE A 79 2.15 -0.43 2.45
C ILE A 79 0.78 -0.95 1.98
N GLY A 80 0.20 -0.31 0.96
CA GLY A 80 -1.19 -0.54 0.56
C GLY A 80 -2.21 0.14 1.51
N GLY A 81 -1.76 0.96 2.47
CA GLY A 81 -2.63 1.70 3.38
C GLY A 81 -3.25 2.94 2.74
N VAL A 82 -4.49 3.27 3.14
CA VAL A 82 -5.18 4.51 2.76
C VAL A 82 -5.85 5.08 4.01
N ALA A 83 -5.61 6.36 4.28
CA ALA A 83 -6.32 7.11 5.30
C ALA A 83 -6.60 8.54 4.81
N ALA A 84 -7.82 9.01 5.06
CA ALA A 84 -8.18 10.41 4.88
C ALA A 84 -8.25 11.07 6.26
N THR A 85 -7.72 12.30 6.37
CA THR A 85 -7.81 13.12 7.58
C THR A 85 -8.46 14.46 7.23
N ASP A 86 -9.39 14.91 8.07
CA ASP A 86 -10.11 16.18 7.91
C ASP A 86 -9.35 17.31 8.60
N VAL A 87 -8.88 18.28 7.81
CA VAL A 87 -8.10 19.44 8.29
C VAL A 87 -8.88 20.26 9.32
N GLU A 88 -10.18 20.47 9.12
CA GLU A 88 -11.03 21.25 10.03
C GLU A 88 -11.27 20.53 11.35
N ALA A 89 -11.18 19.19 11.35
CA ALA A 89 -11.26 18.35 12.54
C ALA A 89 -9.89 18.10 13.22
N GLY A 90 -8.86 18.89 12.89
CA GLY A 90 -7.50 18.72 13.42
C GLY A 90 -6.75 17.55 12.78
N GLY A 91 -7.06 17.24 11.53
CA GLY A 91 -6.45 16.20 10.72
C GLY A 91 -4.95 16.37 10.59
N VAL A 92 -4.22 15.27 10.70
CA VAL A 92 -2.76 15.26 10.64
C VAL A 92 -2.25 14.81 9.27
N ILE A 93 -1.04 15.26 8.95
CA ILE A 93 -0.21 14.68 7.89
C ILE A 93 0.89 13.83 8.53
N SER A 94 1.09 12.61 8.00
CA SER A 94 2.17 11.72 8.42
C SER A 94 3.02 11.36 7.20
N PRO A 95 4.31 11.73 7.16
CA PRO A 95 5.21 11.31 6.08
C PRO A 95 5.28 9.79 5.91
N GLY A 96 5.16 9.03 7.01
CA GLY A 96 5.09 7.57 6.98
C GLY A 96 3.85 7.02 6.26
N GLY A 97 2.77 7.82 6.15
CA GLY A 97 1.59 7.50 5.35
C GLY A 97 1.71 7.82 3.86
N VAL A 98 2.76 8.54 3.45
CA VAL A 98 3.09 8.80 2.04
C VAL A 98 4.16 7.81 1.55
N GLY A 99 5.17 7.55 2.38
CA GLY A 99 6.31 6.70 2.05
C GLY A 99 7.58 7.48 1.72
N TYR A 100 8.72 6.78 1.74
CA TYR A 100 10.03 7.38 1.48
C TYR A 100 10.20 7.84 0.03
N ASP A 101 9.74 7.02 -0.92
CA ASP A 101 9.80 7.31 -2.35
C ASP A 101 8.53 8.05 -2.79
N ILE A 102 8.51 9.36 -2.51
CA ILE A 102 7.35 10.23 -2.76
C ILE A 102 7.05 10.23 -4.25
N ASN A 103 5.79 9.93 -4.60
CA ASN A 103 5.31 9.83 -5.97
C ASN A 103 5.98 8.69 -6.78
N CYS A 104 6.46 7.64 -6.09
CA CYS A 104 6.65 6.34 -6.72
C CYS A 104 5.36 5.94 -7.43
N GLY A 105 5.45 5.63 -8.73
CA GLY A 105 4.27 5.49 -9.55
C GLY A 105 4.59 4.89 -10.91
N VAL A 106 3.53 4.69 -11.68
CA VAL A 106 3.60 4.02 -12.98
C VAL A 106 3.12 4.98 -14.07
N ARG A 107 3.85 5.01 -15.19
CA ARG A 107 3.41 5.67 -16.42
C ARG A 107 3.23 4.62 -17.50
N LEU A 108 2.06 4.62 -18.14
CA LEU A 108 1.77 3.79 -19.31
C LEU A 108 1.88 4.64 -20.58
N VAL A 109 2.62 4.14 -21.58
CA VAL A 109 2.72 4.75 -22.92
C VAL A 109 2.18 3.75 -23.93
N ARG A 110 1.37 4.24 -24.86
CA ARG A 110 0.74 3.46 -25.92
C ARG A 110 1.42 3.71 -27.27
N SER A 111 1.55 2.67 -28.07
CA SER A 111 1.85 2.74 -29.51
C SER A 111 0.71 2.13 -30.33
N GLU A 112 0.82 2.21 -31.66
CA GLU A 112 -0.06 1.51 -32.61
C GLU A 112 0.51 0.14 -33.02
N LEU A 113 1.68 -0.25 -32.49
CA LEU A 113 2.33 -1.52 -32.80
C LEU A 113 1.61 -2.66 -32.12
N GLU A 114 1.45 -3.76 -32.83
CA GLU A 114 0.88 -5.00 -32.33
C GLU A 114 1.97 -5.97 -31.86
N LEU A 115 1.57 -7.07 -31.21
CA LEU A 115 2.51 -8.06 -30.70
C LEU A 115 3.40 -8.63 -31.81
N GLU A 116 2.83 -8.83 -33.00
CA GLU A 116 3.53 -9.38 -34.17
C GLU A 116 4.62 -8.47 -34.71
N ASP A 117 4.45 -7.14 -34.59
CA ASP A 117 5.46 -6.15 -34.97
C ASP A 117 6.68 -6.21 -34.02
N ILE A 118 6.42 -6.47 -32.74
CA ILE A 118 7.41 -6.36 -31.66
C ILE A 118 8.12 -7.69 -31.39
N HIS A 119 7.40 -8.81 -31.44
CA HIS A 119 7.91 -10.12 -31.02
C HIS A 119 9.24 -10.51 -31.68
N PRO A 120 9.46 -10.31 -33.01
CA PRO A 120 10.74 -10.59 -33.65
C PRO A 120 11.88 -9.67 -33.21
N GLN A 121 11.57 -8.48 -32.71
CA GLN A 121 12.53 -7.41 -32.39
C GLN A 121 12.72 -7.21 -30.87
N ILE A 122 12.04 -7.98 -30.02
CA ILE A 122 11.97 -7.73 -28.57
C ILE A 122 13.36 -7.62 -27.92
N SER A 123 14.31 -8.48 -28.32
CA SER A 123 15.68 -8.44 -27.79
C SER A 123 16.41 -7.14 -28.16
N GLN A 124 16.23 -6.66 -29.39
CA GLN A 124 16.85 -5.42 -29.86
C GLN A 124 16.22 -4.21 -29.18
N LEU A 125 14.89 -4.21 -29.02
CA LEU A 125 14.15 -3.17 -28.31
C LEU A 125 14.60 -3.08 -26.84
N MET A 126 14.66 -4.21 -26.13
CA MET A 126 15.10 -4.24 -24.73
C MET A 126 16.55 -3.76 -24.57
N ALA A 127 17.45 -4.14 -25.48
CA ALA A 127 18.83 -3.65 -25.48
C ALA A 127 18.91 -2.14 -25.71
N ALA A 128 18.10 -1.60 -26.63
CA ALA A 128 18.00 -0.16 -26.89
C ALA A 128 17.43 0.60 -25.67
N LEU A 129 16.38 0.07 -25.03
CA LEU A 129 15.80 0.65 -23.81
C LEU A 129 16.82 0.69 -22.67
N PHE A 130 17.50 -0.42 -22.40
CA PHE A 130 18.51 -0.48 -21.35
C PHE A 130 19.68 0.46 -21.58
N LYS A 131 20.11 0.63 -22.83
CA LYS A 131 21.17 1.57 -23.19
C LYS A 131 20.74 3.03 -22.98
N ASN A 132 19.49 3.35 -23.30
CA ASN A 132 19.00 4.74 -23.33
C ASN A 132 18.33 5.18 -22.02
N ILE A 133 17.91 4.24 -21.16
CA ILE A 133 17.29 4.53 -19.86
C ILE A 133 18.30 4.22 -18.76
N SER A 134 18.88 5.27 -18.17
CA SER A 134 19.78 5.12 -17.03
C SER A 134 19.08 4.42 -15.87
N ALA A 135 19.59 3.25 -15.46
CA ALA A 135 19.09 2.50 -14.32
C ALA A 135 20.26 2.04 -13.41
N GLY A 136 20.03 2.07 -12.10
CA GLY A 136 20.98 1.65 -11.06
C GLY A 136 21.23 2.73 -10.00
N VAL A 137 21.55 2.30 -8.78
CA VAL A 137 21.84 3.20 -7.65
C VAL A 137 23.04 4.08 -7.99
N GLY A 138 22.90 5.40 -7.79
CA GLY A 138 23.97 6.37 -8.02
C GLY A 138 24.26 6.70 -9.48
N LYS A 139 23.46 6.21 -10.43
CA LYS A 139 23.54 6.63 -11.84
C LYS A 139 22.63 7.82 -12.10
N SER A 140 23.15 8.83 -12.80
CA SER A 140 22.36 9.98 -13.26
C SER A 140 21.88 9.79 -14.71
N GLY A 141 20.86 10.56 -15.08
CA GLY A 141 20.54 10.79 -16.48
C GLY A 141 21.63 11.62 -17.16
N PRO A 142 21.61 11.71 -18.51
CA PRO A 142 22.47 12.62 -19.26
C PRO A 142 22.07 14.11 -19.08
N TYR A 143 21.04 14.39 -18.29
CA TYR A 143 20.51 15.71 -17.97
C TYR A 143 20.30 15.83 -16.46
#